data_AF-A0A3A9VTF0-F1
#
_entry.id   AF-A0A3A9VTF0-F1
#
_cell.length_a   1.000
_cell.length_b   1.000
_cell.length_c   1.000
_cell.angle_alpha   90.00
_cell.angle_beta   90.00
_cell.angle_gamma   90.00
#
_symmetry.space_group_name_H-M   'P 1'
#
loop_
_entity.id
_entity.type
_entity.pdbx_description
1 polymer ?
#
loop_
_entity_poly.entity_id
_entity_poly.type
_entity_poly.pdbx_seq_one_letter_code
_entity_poly.pdbx_strand_id
1 'polypeptide(L)'
;MQNQLEKSAGLALIIGSILVIITMVFHPVGGNFEHLLKISKMAIISHGLAIISIPILAFGFWGLTVRLGKNDSLSLLGFIIMLFGLLAGMLAAAINGLALPFFIKQYQDQSVEIITQINHIIHYGFALNKAMDYIFIASCCFAIVLWSIIIIKKSTLPKWIAYLGLLLGIAAIMLMLSNVAFTNLYSFRIFIAGLVSWIIVTGYAITKTKNT
;
A
#
# COMPACT_ATOMS: atom_id res chain seq x y z
N MET A 1 24.22 -17.42 0.21
CA MET A 1 23.58 -16.21 -0.38
C MET A 1 22.06 -16.22 -0.27
N GLN A 2 21.34 -17.25 -0.75
CA GLN A 2 19.87 -17.23 -0.78
C GLN A 2 19.21 -17.06 0.60
N ASN A 3 19.74 -17.71 1.63
CA ASN A 3 19.24 -17.58 3.01
C ASN A 3 19.44 -16.15 3.59
N GLN A 4 20.52 -15.45 3.22
CA GLN A 4 20.74 -14.07 3.66
C GLN A 4 19.79 -13.10 2.96
N LEU A 5 19.57 -13.28 1.65
CA LEU A 5 18.60 -12.52 0.88
C LEU A 5 17.19 -12.67 1.46
N GLU A 6 16.76 -13.91 1.73
CA GLU A 6 15.43 -14.20 2.29
C GLU A 6 15.25 -13.58 3.68
N LYS A 7 16.25 -13.66 4.56
CA LYS A 7 16.21 -13.01 5.88
C LYS A 7 16.10 -11.49 5.76
N SER A 8 16.93 -10.87 4.94
CA SER A 8 16.90 -9.42 4.72
C SER A 8 15.56 -8.97 4.11
N ALA A 9 15.02 -9.75 3.18
CA ALA A 9 13.72 -9.46 2.56
C ALA A 9 12.57 -9.61 3.56
N GLY A 10 12.57 -10.65 4.40
CA GLY A 10 11.59 -10.82 5.46
C GLY A 10 11.62 -9.67 6.48
N LEU A 11 12.83 -9.21 6.87
CA LEU A 11 13.00 -8.01 7.69
C LEU A 11 12.50 -6.75 6.97
N ALA A 12 12.76 -6.62 5.67
CA ALA A 12 12.27 -5.49 4.88
C ALA A 12 10.73 -5.45 4.83
N LEU A 13 10.06 -6.60 4.66
CA LEU A 13 8.60 -6.68 4.74
C LEU A 13 8.06 -6.19 6.10
N ILE A 14 8.71 -6.59 7.19
CA ILE A 14 8.33 -6.17 8.55
C ILE A 14 8.55 -4.66 8.74
N ILE A 15 9.76 -4.16 8.44
CA ILE A 15 10.12 -2.75 8.60
C ILE A 15 9.23 -1.86 7.72
N GLY A 16 9.05 -2.22 6.46
CA GLY A 16 8.16 -1.51 5.54
C GLY A 16 6.72 -1.46 6.05
N SER A 17 6.21 -2.57 6.61
CA SER A 17 4.87 -2.62 7.20
C SER A 17 4.74 -1.74 8.43
N ILE A 18 5.76 -1.68 9.30
CA ILE A 18 5.78 -0.77 10.46
C ILE A 18 5.70 0.69 9.99
N LEU A 19 6.44 1.06 8.94
CA LEU A 19 6.36 2.40 8.37
C LEU A 19 4.96 2.71 7.83
N VAL A 20 4.32 1.77 7.14
CA VAL A 20 2.93 1.93 6.66
C VAL A 20 1.94 2.07 7.83
N ILE A 21 2.11 1.31 8.92
CA ILE A 21 1.28 1.46 10.13
C ILE A 21 1.44 2.87 10.70
N ILE A 22 2.67 3.34 10.88
CA ILE A 22 2.96 4.69 11.39
C ILE A 22 2.32 5.72 10.46
N THR A 23 2.45 5.56 9.13
CA THR A 23 1.76 6.43 8.18
C THR A 23 0.27 6.45 8.43
N MET A 24 -0.41 5.30 8.54
CA MET A 24 -1.88 5.26 8.72
C MET A 24 -2.36 5.85 10.05
N VAL A 25 -1.56 5.75 11.11
CA VAL A 25 -1.84 6.39 12.40
C VAL A 25 -1.83 7.91 12.25
N PHE A 26 -0.87 8.45 11.51
CA PHE A 26 -0.72 9.90 11.28
C PHE A 26 -1.43 10.41 10.02
N HIS A 27 -2.01 9.52 9.21
CA HIS A 27 -2.57 9.87 7.91
C HIS A 27 -3.78 10.80 8.10
N PRO A 28 -3.69 12.06 7.60
CA PRO A 28 -4.68 13.07 7.90
C PRO A 28 -5.98 12.81 7.12
N VAL A 29 -7.09 13.28 7.69
CA VAL A 29 -8.39 13.27 7.00
C VAL A 29 -8.44 14.47 6.05
N GLY A 30 -8.93 14.26 4.83
CA GLY A 30 -9.24 15.35 3.90
C GLY A 30 -10.28 16.31 4.45
N GLY A 31 -10.47 17.45 3.77
CA GLY A 31 -11.42 18.47 4.20
C GLY A 31 -11.43 19.67 3.27
N ASN A 32 -11.94 20.80 3.77
CA ASN A 32 -11.91 22.05 3.04
C ASN A 32 -10.49 22.66 2.98
N PHE A 33 -10.33 23.71 2.15
CA PHE A 33 -9.05 24.39 1.95
C PHE A 33 -8.33 24.79 3.25
N GLU A 34 -9.04 25.44 4.18
CA GLU A 34 -8.46 25.87 5.46
C GLU A 34 -7.96 24.70 6.30
N HIS A 35 -8.74 23.61 6.36
CA HIS A 35 -8.34 22.40 7.07
C HIS A 35 -7.10 21.77 6.43
N LEU A 36 -7.08 21.65 5.09
CA LEU A 36 -5.94 21.12 4.34
C LEU A 36 -4.66 21.94 4.58
N LEU A 37 -4.76 23.26 4.66
CA LEU A 37 -3.63 24.12 5.04
C LEU A 37 -3.11 23.80 6.43
N LYS A 38 -4.00 23.69 7.43
CA LYS A 38 -3.64 23.38 8.83
C LYS A 38 -2.91 22.04 8.97
N ILE A 39 -3.31 21.03 8.20
CA ILE A 39 -2.72 19.68 8.27
C ILE A 39 -1.57 19.45 7.30
N SER A 40 -1.20 20.43 6.47
CA SER A 40 -0.20 20.28 5.40
C SER A 40 1.13 19.67 5.85
N LYS A 41 1.66 20.12 7.00
CA LYS A 41 2.91 19.58 7.55
C LYS A 41 2.78 18.09 7.92
N MET A 42 1.66 17.70 8.53
CA MET A 42 1.38 16.30 8.87
C MET A 42 1.20 15.45 7.61
N ALA A 43 0.53 15.99 6.59
CA ALA A 43 0.37 15.32 5.29
C ALA A 43 1.73 15.02 4.65
N ILE A 44 2.63 16.00 4.57
CA ILE A 44 3.98 15.83 4.00
C ILE A 44 4.76 14.75 4.75
N ILE A 45 4.78 14.78 6.08
CA ILE A 45 5.55 13.83 6.89
C ILE A 45 4.98 12.42 6.76
N SER A 46 3.68 12.25 6.98
CA SER A 46 3.03 10.93 6.96
C SER A 46 3.14 10.24 5.60
N HIS A 47 2.94 10.97 4.50
CA HIS A 47 3.07 10.43 3.16
C HIS A 47 4.52 10.25 2.72
N GLY A 48 5.45 11.10 3.19
CA GLY A 48 6.88 10.88 3.01
C GLY A 48 7.33 9.54 3.59
N LEU A 49 6.83 9.17 4.77
CA LEU A 49 7.06 7.85 5.37
C LEU A 49 6.48 6.71 4.51
N ALA A 50 5.27 6.89 3.95
CA ALA A 50 4.70 5.90 3.03
C ALA A 50 5.58 5.74 1.79
N ILE A 51 6.04 6.82 1.17
CA ILE A 51 6.91 6.78 -0.01
C ILE A 51 8.22 6.06 0.31
N ILE A 52 8.84 6.32 1.46
CA ILE A 52 10.06 5.62 1.90
C ILE A 52 9.82 4.11 2.13
N SER A 53 8.62 3.73 2.61
CA SER A 53 8.29 2.32 2.84
C SER A 53 8.23 1.50 1.54
N ILE A 54 7.91 2.13 0.41
CA ILE A 54 7.69 1.45 -0.88
C ILE A 54 8.92 0.70 -1.40
N PRO A 55 10.12 1.30 -1.54
CA PRO A 55 11.30 0.56 -1.99
C PRO A 55 11.69 -0.57 -1.02
N ILE A 56 11.46 -0.39 0.29
CA ILE A 56 11.72 -1.41 1.32
C ILE A 56 10.77 -2.60 1.12
N LEU A 57 9.47 -2.33 0.96
CA LEU A 57 8.46 -3.35 0.69
C LEU A 57 8.69 -4.05 -0.65
N ALA A 58 9.05 -3.31 -1.71
CA ALA A 58 9.38 -3.87 -3.02
C ALA A 58 10.53 -4.88 -2.93
N PHE A 59 11.59 -4.54 -2.20
CA PHE A 59 12.70 -5.47 -1.94
C PHE A 59 12.23 -6.71 -1.14
N GLY A 60 11.37 -6.51 -0.14
CA GLY A 60 10.77 -7.60 0.62
C GLY A 60 9.94 -8.56 -0.24
N PHE A 61 9.09 -8.03 -1.12
CA PHE A 61 8.26 -8.82 -2.03
C PHE A 61 9.07 -9.53 -3.11
N TRP A 62 10.19 -8.94 -3.53
CA TRP A 62 11.16 -9.64 -4.38
C TRP A 62 11.70 -10.89 -3.69
N GLY A 63 12.08 -10.79 -2.41
CA GLY A 63 12.51 -11.97 -1.64
C GLY A 63 11.41 -13.02 -1.45
N LEU A 64 10.16 -12.60 -1.22
CA LEU A 64 9.01 -13.53 -1.22
C LEU A 64 8.91 -14.26 -2.56
N THR A 65 9.05 -13.54 -3.68
CA THR A 65 8.96 -14.10 -5.03
C THR A 65 10.04 -15.14 -5.28
N VAL A 66 11.28 -14.84 -4.87
CA VAL A 66 12.41 -15.78 -4.93
C VAL A 66 12.14 -17.03 -4.08
N ARG A 67 11.61 -16.84 -2.86
CA ARG A 67 11.28 -17.92 -1.92
C ARG A 67 10.20 -18.87 -2.46
N LEU A 68 9.19 -18.33 -3.13
CA LEU A 68 8.10 -19.13 -3.72
C LEU A 68 8.49 -19.84 -5.02
N GLY A 69 9.61 -19.44 -5.62
CA GLY A 69 10.23 -20.09 -6.77
C GLY A 69 10.71 -19.06 -7.78
N LYS A 70 12.04 -18.86 -7.85
CA LYS A 70 12.68 -17.92 -8.77
C LYS A 70 12.30 -18.11 -10.25
N ASN A 71 12.02 -19.36 -10.67
CA ASN A 71 11.65 -19.70 -12.05
C ASN A 71 10.14 -19.90 -12.24
N ASP A 72 9.33 -19.62 -11.22
CA ASP A 72 7.88 -19.73 -11.30
C ASP A 72 7.29 -18.45 -11.89
N SER A 73 6.71 -18.58 -13.09
CA SER A 73 6.12 -17.44 -13.81
C SER A 73 4.97 -16.80 -13.04
N LEU A 74 4.21 -17.57 -12.26
CA LEU A 74 3.10 -17.06 -11.46
C LEU A 74 3.59 -16.24 -10.26
N SER A 75 4.69 -16.67 -9.63
CA SER A 75 5.38 -15.93 -8.57
C SER A 75 5.87 -14.57 -9.08
N LEU A 76 6.54 -14.58 -10.24
CA LEU A 76 7.03 -13.36 -10.89
C LEU A 76 5.89 -12.44 -11.33
N LEU A 77 4.79 -13.00 -11.86
CA LEU A 77 3.60 -12.22 -12.20
C LEU A 77 3.01 -11.53 -10.97
N GLY A 78 2.91 -12.23 -9.85
CA GLY A 78 2.50 -11.64 -8.56
C GLY A 78 3.38 -10.46 -8.15
N PHE A 79 4.70 -10.59 -8.32
CA PHE A 79 5.64 -9.49 -8.06
C PHE A 79 5.41 -8.28 -8.95
N ILE A 80 5.29 -8.49 -10.26
CA ILE A 80 5.07 -7.41 -11.23
C ILE A 80 3.77 -6.67 -10.90
N ILE A 81 2.69 -7.39 -10.63
CA ILE A 81 1.41 -6.80 -10.22
C ILE A 81 1.58 -6.02 -8.91
N MET A 82 2.28 -6.58 -7.92
CA MET A 82 2.56 -5.86 -6.67
C MET A 82 3.33 -4.55 -6.92
N LEU A 83 4.30 -4.53 -7.85
CA LEU A 83 5.01 -3.30 -8.21
C LEU A 83 4.09 -2.24 -8.81
N PHE A 84 3.11 -2.60 -9.65
CA PHE A 84 2.08 -1.66 -10.11
C PHE A 84 1.26 -1.12 -8.95
N GLY A 85 0.90 -1.97 -7.99
CA GLY A 85 0.22 -1.54 -6.76
C GLY A 85 1.07 -0.52 -5.99
N LEU A 86 2.30 -0.88 -5.66
CA LEU A 86 3.23 0.01 -4.95
C LEU A 86 3.47 1.33 -5.67
N LEU A 87 3.58 1.31 -7.01
CA LEU A 87 3.69 2.53 -7.82
C LEU A 87 2.44 3.40 -7.73
N ALA A 88 1.25 2.80 -7.81
CA ALA A 88 -0.01 3.53 -7.63
C ALA A 88 -0.10 4.14 -6.22
N GLY A 89 0.30 3.39 -5.17
CA GLY A 89 0.40 3.91 -3.80
C GLY A 89 1.40 5.06 -3.67
N MET A 90 2.53 5.01 -4.38
CA MET A 90 3.51 6.11 -4.43
C MET A 90 2.91 7.35 -5.06
N LEU A 91 2.19 7.20 -6.18
CA LEU A 91 1.55 8.31 -6.88
C LEU A 91 0.43 8.93 -6.04
N ALA A 92 -0.41 8.10 -5.41
CA ALA A 92 -1.42 8.56 -4.44
C ALA A 92 -0.76 9.38 -3.32
N ALA A 93 0.29 8.84 -2.70
CA ALA A 93 1.00 9.51 -1.63
C ALA A 93 1.69 10.81 -2.07
N ALA A 94 2.22 10.85 -3.28
CA ALA A 94 2.83 12.06 -3.84
C ALA A 94 1.78 13.14 -4.13
N ILE A 95 0.63 12.77 -4.69
CA ILE A 95 -0.46 13.71 -5.02
C ILE A 95 -1.04 14.31 -3.73
N ASN A 96 -1.50 13.47 -2.80
CA ASN A 96 -2.18 13.94 -1.59
C ASN A 96 -1.22 14.48 -0.53
N GLY A 97 -0.03 13.89 -0.43
CA GLY A 97 0.92 14.17 0.63
C GLY A 97 1.92 15.26 0.33
N LEU A 98 2.23 15.51 -0.96
CA LEU A 98 3.26 16.47 -1.35
C LEU A 98 2.69 17.53 -2.30
N ALA A 99 2.18 17.12 -3.45
CA ALA A 99 1.71 18.03 -4.49
C ALA A 99 0.56 18.91 -3.99
N LEU A 100 -0.44 18.33 -3.33
CA LEU A 100 -1.57 19.07 -2.78
C LEU A 100 -1.13 20.10 -1.73
N PRO A 101 -0.36 19.76 -0.67
CA PRO A 101 0.18 20.74 0.27
C PRO A 101 1.01 21.86 -0.39
N PHE A 102 1.86 21.53 -1.37
CA PHE A 102 2.67 22.53 -2.08
C PHE A 102 1.81 23.44 -2.96
N PHE A 103 0.73 22.91 -3.54
CA PHE A 103 -0.22 23.65 -4.33
C PHE A 103 -1.02 24.63 -3.46
N ILE A 104 -1.71 24.15 -2.42
CA ILE A 104 -2.62 24.98 -1.61
C ILE A 104 -1.88 26.09 -0.85
N LYS A 105 -0.63 25.86 -0.45
CA LYS A 105 0.17 26.87 0.27
C LYS A 105 0.41 28.13 -0.56
N GLN A 106 0.41 28.02 -1.89
CA GLN A 106 0.59 29.18 -2.79
C GLN A 106 -0.63 30.12 -2.80
N TYR A 107 -1.77 29.64 -2.28
CA TYR A 107 -3.04 30.36 -2.30
C TYR A 107 -3.54 30.76 -0.89
N GLN A 108 -2.70 30.61 0.14
CA GLN A 108 -3.11 30.81 1.54
C GLN A 108 -3.62 32.23 1.85
N ASP A 109 -3.09 33.24 1.13
CA ASP A 109 -3.38 34.67 1.33
C ASP A 109 -4.27 35.24 0.20
N GLN A 110 -4.93 34.38 -0.57
CA GLN A 110 -5.75 34.77 -1.72
C GLN A 110 -7.22 35.01 -1.34
N SER A 111 -7.95 35.68 -2.23
CA SER A 111 -9.37 35.99 -1.99
C SER A 111 -10.24 34.72 -2.00
N VAL A 112 -11.42 34.82 -1.37
CA VAL A 112 -12.38 33.71 -1.29
C VAL A 112 -12.84 33.26 -2.69
N GLU A 113 -12.93 34.18 -3.64
CA GLU A 113 -13.26 33.88 -5.03
C GLU A 113 -12.20 32.99 -5.69
N ILE A 114 -10.91 33.29 -5.48
CA ILE A 114 -9.80 32.48 -5.98
C ILE A 114 -9.79 31.11 -5.29
N ILE A 115 -9.99 31.08 -3.97
CA ILE A 115 -10.07 29.83 -3.19
C ILE A 115 -11.22 28.93 -3.71
N THR A 116 -12.35 29.53 -4.08
CA THR A 116 -13.49 28.80 -4.65
C THR A 116 -13.14 28.18 -5.99
N GLN A 117 -12.40 28.89 -6.86
CA GLN A 117 -11.97 28.37 -8.15
C GLN A 117 -10.99 27.20 -8.01
N ILE A 118 -10.00 27.29 -7.11
CA ILE A 118 -9.02 26.22 -6.91
C ILE A 118 -9.62 24.96 -6.25
N ASN A 119 -10.76 25.05 -5.57
CA ASN A 119 -11.43 23.88 -5.00
C ASN A 119 -11.78 22.83 -6.08
N HIS A 120 -12.08 23.25 -7.31
CA HIS A 120 -12.28 22.33 -8.42
C HIS A 120 -11.01 21.51 -8.74
N ILE A 121 -9.84 22.15 -8.68
CA ILE A 121 -8.54 21.50 -8.88
C ILE A 121 -8.25 20.53 -7.73
N ILE A 122 -8.55 20.93 -6.49
CA ILE A 122 -8.41 20.06 -5.30
C ILE A 122 -9.30 18.81 -5.44
N HIS A 123 -10.57 18.98 -5.84
CA HIS A 123 -11.48 17.86 -6.05
C HIS A 123 -11.03 16.93 -7.18
N TYR A 124 -10.49 17.47 -8.26
CA TYR A 124 -9.88 16.67 -9.31
C TYR A 124 -8.67 15.87 -8.79
N GLY A 125 -7.82 16.49 -7.97
CA GLY A 125 -6.72 15.81 -7.27
C GLY A 125 -7.20 14.64 -6.41
N PHE A 126 -8.28 14.82 -5.64
CA PHE A 126 -8.89 13.73 -4.87
C PHE A 126 -9.46 12.61 -5.75
N ALA A 127 -10.07 12.94 -6.89
CA ALA A 127 -10.56 11.93 -7.83
C ALA A 127 -9.40 11.10 -8.40
N LEU A 128 -8.29 11.76 -8.76
CA LEU A 128 -7.07 11.09 -9.22
C LEU A 128 -6.49 10.18 -8.13
N ASN A 129 -6.41 10.65 -6.88
CA ASN A 129 -5.95 9.82 -5.76
C ASN A 129 -6.83 8.60 -5.57
N LYS A 130 -8.15 8.77 -5.60
CA LYS A 130 -9.10 7.65 -5.46
C LYS A 130 -8.91 6.60 -6.55
N ALA A 131 -8.63 7.00 -7.79
CA ALA A 131 -8.29 6.07 -8.86
C ALA A 131 -7.00 5.28 -8.55
N MET A 132 -5.97 5.95 -8.03
CA MET A 132 -4.73 5.28 -7.59
C MET A 132 -4.98 4.32 -6.43
N ASP A 133 -5.85 4.66 -5.48
CA ASP A 133 -6.21 3.77 -4.36
C ASP A 133 -6.85 2.47 -4.87
N TYR A 134 -7.74 2.55 -5.86
CA TYR A 134 -8.33 1.36 -6.49
C TYR A 134 -7.27 0.48 -7.17
N ILE A 135 -6.35 1.07 -7.92
CA ILE A 135 -5.26 0.34 -8.58
C ILE A 135 -4.35 -0.32 -7.54
N PHE A 136 -4.01 0.40 -6.46
CA PHE A 136 -3.23 -0.11 -5.35
C PHE A 136 -3.89 -1.31 -4.69
N ILE A 137 -5.15 -1.16 -4.26
CA ILE A 137 -5.94 -2.21 -3.60
C ILE A 137 -6.02 -3.45 -4.49
N ALA A 138 -6.49 -3.28 -5.74
CA ALA A 138 -6.69 -4.39 -6.66
C ALA A 138 -5.39 -5.14 -6.90
N SER A 139 -4.31 -4.41 -7.20
CA SER A 139 -3.00 -5.01 -7.47
C SER A 139 -2.45 -5.77 -6.27
N CYS A 140 -2.52 -5.19 -5.07
CA CYS A 140 -2.09 -5.88 -3.84
C CYS A 140 -2.90 -7.17 -3.62
N CYS A 141 -4.22 -7.11 -3.79
CA CYS A 141 -5.09 -8.28 -3.61
C CYS A 141 -4.78 -9.39 -4.62
N PHE A 142 -4.66 -9.06 -5.90
CA PHE A 142 -4.33 -10.03 -6.94
C PHE A 142 -2.97 -10.67 -6.69
N ALA A 143 -1.94 -9.89 -6.38
CA ALA A 143 -0.61 -10.41 -6.06
C ALA A 143 -0.63 -11.37 -4.86
N ILE A 144 -1.34 -11.00 -3.78
CA ILE A 144 -1.48 -11.85 -2.58
C ILE A 144 -2.22 -13.14 -2.89
N VAL A 145 -3.30 -13.09 -3.69
CA VAL A 145 -4.03 -14.29 -4.12
C VAL A 145 -3.13 -15.22 -4.92
N LEU A 146 -2.35 -14.70 -5.88
CA LEU A 146 -1.41 -15.49 -6.66
C LEU A 146 -0.36 -16.18 -5.78
N TRP A 147 0.29 -15.43 -4.88
CA TRP A 147 1.26 -16.00 -3.95
C TRP A 147 0.63 -17.01 -2.99
N SER A 148 -0.60 -16.76 -2.52
CA SER A 148 -1.32 -17.69 -1.66
C SER A 148 -1.62 -19.02 -2.36
N ILE A 149 -2.02 -18.98 -3.64
CA ILE A 149 -2.20 -20.19 -4.45
C ILE A 149 -0.88 -20.98 -4.54
N ILE A 150 0.25 -20.30 -4.76
CA ILE A 150 1.57 -20.95 -4.85
C ILE A 150 1.96 -21.57 -3.50
N ILE A 151 1.76 -20.86 -2.39
CA ILE A 151 2.04 -21.38 -1.03
C ILE A 151 1.24 -22.65 -0.77
N ILE A 152 -0.05 -22.69 -1.14
CA ILE A 152 -0.89 -23.89 -0.97
C ILE A 152 -0.38 -25.04 -1.83
N LYS A 153 -0.10 -24.79 -3.11
CA LYS A 153 0.33 -25.83 -4.06
C LYS A 153 1.70 -26.42 -3.72
N LYS A 154 2.66 -25.57 -3.33
CA LYS A 154 4.05 -25.97 -3.13
C LYS A 154 4.42 -26.18 -1.66
N SER A 155 3.57 -25.80 -0.72
CA SER A 155 3.83 -25.85 0.73
C SER A 155 5.15 -25.17 1.14
N THR A 156 5.55 -24.11 0.42
CA THR A 156 6.80 -23.36 0.64
C THR A 156 6.79 -22.53 1.93
N LEU A 157 5.61 -22.22 2.43
CA LEU A 157 5.32 -21.52 3.69
C LEU A 157 4.11 -22.19 4.38
N PRO A 158 3.86 -21.92 5.68
CA PRO A 158 2.68 -22.43 6.38
C PRO A 158 1.37 -22.08 5.65
N LYS A 159 0.52 -23.09 5.40
CA LYS A 159 -0.71 -22.93 4.61
C LYS A 159 -1.70 -21.92 5.21
N TRP A 160 -1.71 -21.72 6.52
CA TRP A 160 -2.58 -20.74 7.16
C TRP A 160 -2.31 -19.30 6.69
N ILE A 161 -1.06 -18.96 6.34
CA ILE A 161 -0.69 -17.65 5.78
C ILE A 161 -1.36 -17.46 4.41
N ALA A 162 -1.43 -18.53 3.62
CA ALA A 162 -2.12 -18.49 2.33
C ALA A 162 -3.63 -18.37 2.48
N TYR A 163 -4.24 -19.07 3.44
CA TYR A 163 -5.68 -18.92 3.70
C TYR A 163 -6.03 -17.50 4.17
N LEU A 164 -5.20 -16.91 5.03
CA LEU A 164 -5.34 -15.51 5.40
C LEU A 164 -5.23 -14.57 4.19
N GLY A 165 -4.25 -14.82 3.31
CA GLY A 165 -4.07 -14.02 2.09
C GLY A 165 -5.25 -14.14 1.11
N LEU A 166 -5.77 -15.34 0.89
CA LEU A 166 -6.96 -15.57 0.08
C LEU A 166 -8.18 -14.87 0.68
N LEU A 167 -8.40 -15.02 1.99
CA LEU A 167 -9.52 -14.37 2.68
C LEU A 167 -9.47 -12.85 2.49
N LEU A 168 -8.32 -12.23 2.79
CA LEU A 168 -8.15 -10.78 2.68
C LEU A 168 -8.27 -10.29 1.24
N GLY A 169 -7.61 -10.97 0.29
CA GLY A 169 -7.59 -10.57 -1.12
C GLY A 169 -8.97 -10.70 -1.78
N ILE A 170 -9.64 -11.84 -1.59
CA ILE A 170 -10.98 -12.07 -2.17
C ILE A 170 -12.01 -11.16 -1.51
N ALA A 171 -12.00 -11.02 -0.17
CA ALA A 171 -12.93 -10.13 0.52
C ALA A 171 -12.77 -8.68 0.07
N ALA A 172 -11.54 -8.17 -0.05
CA ALA A 172 -11.29 -6.81 -0.52
C ALA A 172 -11.74 -6.58 -1.97
N ILE A 173 -11.50 -7.55 -2.87
CA ILE A 173 -12.02 -7.49 -4.25
C ILE A 173 -13.54 -7.46 -4.27
N MET A 174 -14.22 -8.31 -3.49
CA MET A 174 -15.68 -8.33 -3.41
C MET A 174 -16.23 -7.00 -2.87
N LEU A 175 -15.62 -6.44 -1.82
CA LEU A 175 -16.00 -5.14 -1.27
C LEU A 175 -15.81 -4.02 -2.30
N MET A 176 -14.73 -4.05 -3.06
CA MET A 176 -14.45 -3.10 -4.14
C MET A 176 -15.53 -3.13 -5.25
N LEU A 177 -16.02 -4.33 -5.59
CA LEU A 177 -17.07 -4.52 -6.60
C LEU A 177 -18.49 -4.19 -6.10
N SER A 178 -18.70 -4.16 -4.78
CA SER A 178 -20.03 -4.02 -4.16
C SER A 178 -20.59 -2.59 -4.09
N ASN A 179 -19.97 -1.60 -4.73
CA ASN A 179 -20.31 -0.16 -4.65
C ASN A 179 -20.30 0.44 -3.22
N VAL A 180 -19.88 -0.31 -2.21
CA VAL A 180 -19.58 0.24 -0.88
C VAL A 180 -18.43 1.23 -1.02
N ALA A 181 -18.46 2.34 -0.28
CA ALA A 181 -17.43 3.39 -0.29
C ALA A 181 -16.10 2.91 0.31
N PHE A 182 -15.50 1.88 -0.30
CA PHE A 182 -14.34 1.14 0.19
C PHE A 182 -13.06 1.99 0.24
N THR A 183 -13.00 3.03 -0.58
CA THR A 183 -11.90 4.01 -0.57
C THR A 183 -12.14 5.15 0.42
N ASN A 184 -13.18 5.11 1.26
CA ASN A 184 -13.25 6.06 2.37
C ASN A 184 -12.14 5.75 3.39
N LEU A 185 -11.73 6.75 4.17
CA LEU A 185 -10.56 6.63 5.04
C LEU A 185 -10.68 5.46 6.05
N TYR A 186 -11.87 5.23 6.58
CA TYR A 186 -12.09 4.16 7.55
C TYR A 186 -11.91 2.77 6.93
N SER A 187 -12.57 2.51 5.81
CA SER A 187 -12.47 1.24 5.07
C SER A 187 -11.05 1.02 4.55
N PHE A 188 -10.40 2.09 4.09
CA PHE A 188 -9.01 2.04 3.65
C PHE A 188 -8.06 1.67 4.80
N ARG A 189 -8.25 2.23 6.01
CA ARG A 189 -7.46 1.85 7.19
C ARG A 189 -7.64 0.38 7.57
N ILE A 190 -8.87 -0.15 7.51
CA ILE A 190 -9.14 -1.58 7.74
C ILE A 190 -8.44 -2.44 6.71
N PHE A 191 -8.53 -2.07 5.42
CA PHE A 191 -7.83 -2.75 4.34
C PHE A 191 -6.32 -2.78 4.58
N ILE A 192 -5.72 -1.62 4.86
CA ILE A 192 -4.29 -1.52 5.14
C ILE A 192 -3.92 -2.37 6.34
N ALA A 193 -4.69 -2.34 7.44
CA ALA A 193 -4.44 -3.17 8.62
C ALA A 193 -4.39 -4.67 8.28
N GLY A 194 -5.33 -5.15 7.47
CA GLY A 194 -5.32 -6.54 6.97
C GLY A 194 -4.10 -6.83 6.10
N LEU A 195 -3.81 -5.94 5.14
CA LEU A 195 -2.67 -6.03 4.24
C LEU A 195 -1.34 -6.12 5.01
N VAL A 196 -1.07 -5.18 5.91
CA VAL A 196 0.19 -5.18 6.70
C VAL A 196 0.27 -6.38 7.63
N SER A 197 -0.84 -6.85 8.18
CA SER A 197 -0.85 -8.05 9.01
C SER A 197 -0.38 -9.26 8.22
N TRP A 198 -0.89 -9.44 6.99
CA TRP A 198 -0.44 -10.50 6.09
C TRP A 198 1.03 -10.35 5.71
N ILE A 199 1.47 -9.13 5.41
CA ILE A 199 2.87 -8.86 5.05
C ILE A 199 3.81 -9.19 6.21
N ILE A 200 3.47 -8.78 7.44
CA ILE A 200 4.30 -9.04 8.64
C ILE A 200 4.43 -10.53 8.90
N VAL A 201 3.32 -11.28 8.90
CA VAL A 201 3.38 -12.73 9.17
C VAL A 201 4.13 -13.47 8.06
N THR A 202 3.99 -13.03 6.81
CA THR A 202 4.74 -13.57 5.67
C THR A 202 6.23 -13.27 5.82
N GLY A 203 6.59 -12.03 6.13
CA GLY A 203 7.97 -11.61 6.37
C GLY A 203 8.62 -12.40 7.50
N TYR A 204 7.91 -12.57 8.61
CA TYR A 204 8.36 -13.38 9.73
C TYR A 204 8.60 -14.84 9.33
N ALA A 205 7.66 -15.44 8.59
CA ALA A 205 7.79 -16.81 8.12
C ALA A 205 9.01 -16.99 7.21
N ILE A 206 9.25 -16.07 6.27
CA ILE A 206 10.44 -16.10 5.41
C ILE A 206 11.72 -16.01 6.25
N THR A 207 11.80 -15.11 7.24
CA THR A 207 12.99 -14.96 8.11
C THR A 207 13.28 -16.22 8.95
N LYS A 208 12.24 -16.97 9.34
CA LYS A 208 12.37 -18.14 10.22
C LYS A 208 12.58 -19.47 9.49
N THR A 209 12.35 -19.53 8.19
CA THR A 209 12.43 -20.79 7.46
C THR A 209 13.90 -21.21 7.33
N LYS A 210 14.24 -22.38 7.87
CA LYS A 210 15.52 -23.05 7.56
C LYS A 210 15.37 -23.72 6.20
N ASN A 211 16.39 -23.63 5.36
CA ASN A 211 16.42 -24.34 4.07
C ASN A 211 16.10 -25.82 4.31
N THR A 212 14.98 -26.29 3.77
CA THR A 212 14.77 -27.71 3.42
C THR A 212 15.57 -28.02 2.18
#